data_AF-A0A391PIN7-F1
#
_entry.id   AF-A0A391PIN7-F1
#
_cell.length_a   1.000
_cell.length_b   1.000
_cell.length_c   1.000
_cell.angle_alpha   90.00
_cell.angle_beta   90.00
_cell.angle_gamma   90.00
#
_symmetry.space_group_name_H-M   'P 1'
#
loop_
_entity.id
_entity.type
_entity.pdbx_description
1 polymer ?
#
loop_
_entity_poly.entity_id
_entity_poly.type
_entity_poly.pdbx_seq_one_letter_code
_entity_poly.pdbx_strand_id
1 'polypeptide(L)'
;MTARHIYVDETKERGFVLVASVHLGPDVDSLRKTIRELVLPGQNRIHMTKESDGRRKKLMAAICASGVQATIYDAARRYGEAVARTKCLQGVIDDIAAGQPTLLVLEQDDSIVQHDRRFLYASVRAAGLQDHVRYEHHRAKSELLLTVPDAVAWCWARGGSWRELIRSITTIKEV
;
A
#
# COMPACT_ATOMS: atom_id res chain seq x y z
N MET A 1 8.52 -18.96 11.27
CA MET A 1 7.50 -18.38 10.36
C MET A 1 7.96 -16.99 9.96
N THR A 2 7.94 -16.67 8.66
CA THR A 2 8.31 -15.34 8.16
C THR A 2 7.13 -14.38 8.32
N ALA A 3 7.35 -13.25 9.00
CA ALA A 3 6.34 -12.21 9.14
C ALA A 3 6.01 -11.60 7.78
N ARG A 4 4.73 -11.32 7.55
CA ARG A 4 4.22 -10.59 6.38
C ARG A 4 4.13 -9.11 6.73
N HIS A 5 4.57 -8.25 5.84
CA HIS A 5 4.43 -6.80 5.95
C HIS A 5 3.53 -6.34 4.81
N ILE A 6 2.46 -5.62 5.13
CA ILE A 6 1.53 -5.05 4.15
C ILE A 6 1.59 -3.54 4.30
N TYR A 7 1.98 -2.84 3.24
CA TYR A 7 1.96 -1.38 3.20
C TYR A 7 0.80 -0.92 2.32
N VAL A 8 -0.03 -0.01 2.85
CA VAL A 8 -1.18 0.51 2.12
C VAL A 8 -1.12 2.01 1.91
N ASP A 9 -1.58 2.43 0.74
CA ASP A 9 -1.82 3.82 0.38
C ASP A 9 -3.04 3.91 -0.54
N GLU A 10 -3.61 5.11 -0.68
CA GLU A 10 -4.83 5.33 -1.44
C GLU A 10 -4.68 6.42 -2.51
N THR A 11 -5.49 6.31 -3.55
CA THR A 11 -5.71 7.39 -4.51
C THR A 11 -7.19 7.62 -4.72
N LYS A 12 -7.54 8.90 -4.95
CA LYS A 12 -8.92 9.37 -5.13
C LYS A 12 -9.16 9.97 -6.53
N GLU A 13 -8.13 9.98 -7.38
CA GLU A 13 -8.14 10.72 -8.66
C GLU A 13 -9.20 10.21 -9.64
N ARG A 14 -9.48 8.90 -9.64
CA ARG A 14 -10.45 8.26 -10.56
C ARG A 14 -11.50 7.42 -9.85
N GLY A 15 -11.92 7.88 -8.68
CA GLY A 15 -12.63 7.06 -7.71
C GLY A 15 -11.68 6.62 -6.61
N PHE A 16 -12.22 5.93 -5.61
CA PHE A 16 -11.47 5.53 -4.44
C PHE A 16 -10.81 4.17 -4.66
N VAL A 17 -9.49 4.15 -4.60
CA VAL A 17 -8.68 2.96 -4.77
C VAL A 17 -7.68 2.88 -3.63
N LEU A 18 -7.60 1.72 -2.98
CA LEU A 18 -6.57 1.42 -2.00
C LEU A 18 -5.65 0.34 -2.55
N VAL A 19 -4.34 0.58 -2.46
CA VAL A 19 -3.33 -0.39 -2.89
C VAL A 19 -2.67 -0.98 -1.66
N ALA A 20 -2.60 -2.31 -1.61
CA ALA A 20 -1.87 -3.04 -0.58
C ALA A 20 -0.70 -3.78 -1.21
N SER A 21 0.53 -3.37 -0.92
CA SER A 21 1.74 -4.08 -1.32
C SER A 21 2.16 -5.07 -0.22
N VAL A 22 2.47 -6.31 -0.60
CA VAL A 22 2.78 -7.41 0.31
C VAL A 22 4.25 -7.79 0.21
N HIS A 23 4.90 -7.92 1.36
CA HIS A 23 6.32 -8.19 1.49
C HIS A 23 6.55 -9.27 2.55
N LEU A 24 7.53 -10.16 2.36
CA LEU A 24 7.94 -11.11 3.38
C LEU A 24 9.16 -10.58 4.13
N GLY A 25 9.24 -10.82 5.43
CA GLY A 25 10.27 -10.26 6.32
C GLY A 25 11.70 -10.26 5.78
N PRO A 26 12.21 -11.36 5.16
CA PRO A 26 13.55 -11.38 4.58
C PRO A 26 13.79 -10.37 3.45
N ASP A 27 12.74 -10.00 2.72
CA ASP A 27 12.83 -9.13 1.54
C ASP A 27 12.63 -7.65 1.89
N VAL A 28 12.03 -7.35 3.05
CA VAL A 28 11.69 -5.99 3.51
C VAL A 28 12.93 -5.10 3.57
N ASP A 29 14.03 -5.59 4.16
CA ASP A 29 15.26 -4.79 4.33
C ASP A 29 16.00 -4.58 3.00
N SER A 30 16.01 -5.59 2.13
CA SER A 30 16.59 -5.50 0.79
C SER A 30 15.84 -4.47 -0.07
N LEU A 31 14.51 -4.52 -0.06
CA LEU A 31 13.69 -3.54 -0.76
C LEU A 31 13.87 -2.14 -0.16
N ARG A 32 13.90 -2.02 1.17
CA ARG A 32 14.13 -0.74 1.85
C ARG A 32 15.46 -0.11 1.43
N LYS A 33 16.53 -0.91 1.32
CA LYS A 33 17.83 -0.46 0.81
C LYS A 33 17.72 0.01 -0.64
N THR A 34 17.09 -0.78 -1.50
CA THR A 34 16.89 -0.46 -2.92
C THR A 34 16.14 0.86 -3.11
N ILE A 35 15.04 1.07 -2.40
CA ILE A 35 14.27 2.32 -2.48
C ILE A 35 15.08 3.49 -1.91
N ARG A 36 15.86 3.28 -0.83
CA ARG A 36 16.71 4.31 -0.22
C ARG A 36 17.72 4.86 -1.21
N GLU A 37 18.33 4.00 -2.03
CA GLU A 37 19.31 4.40 -3.06
C GLU A 37 18.70 5.26 -4.19
N LEU A 38 17.36 5.28 -4.32
CA LEU A 38 16.65 6.12 -5.28
C LEU A 38 16.23 7.49 -4.72
N VAL A 39 16.29 7.65 -3.39
CA VAL A 39 16.03 8.92 -2.70
C VAL A 39 17.16 9.89 -3.01
N LEU A 40 16.84 11.10 -3.50
CA LEU A 40 17.85 12.10 -3.82
C LEU A 40 18.42 12.78 -2.55
N PRO A 41 19.64 13.34 -2.63
CA PRO A 41 20.14 14.24 -1.60
C PRO A 41 19.12 15.37 -1.29
N GLY A 42 18.81 15.58 -0.01
CA GLY A 42 17.82 16.55 0.45
C GLY A 42 16.36 16.09 0.34
N GLN A 43 16.10 14.92 -0.22
CA GLN A 43 14.77 14.33 -0.26
C GLN A 43 14.54 13.43 0.95
N ASN A 44 13.43 13.64 1.67
CA ASN A 44 13.06 12.80 2.82
C ASN A 44 12.27 11.54 2.42
N ARG A 45 11.54 11.59 1.30
CA ARG A 45 10.74 10.49 0.74
C ARG A 45 10.53 10.67 -0.76
N ILE A 46 10.30 9.58 -1.48
CA ILE A 46 9.82 9.64 -2.87
C ILE A 46 8.30 9.78 -2.86
N HIS A 47 7.78 10.72 -3.66
CA HIS A 47 6.35 10.88 -3.88
C HIS A 47 6.12 11.09 -5.36
N MET A 48 5.45 10.15 -6.02
CA MET A 48 5.41 10.05 -7.48
C MET A 48 5.02 11.35 -8.18
N THR A 49 4.07 12.10 -7.64
CA THR A 49 3.59 13.36 -8.23
C THR A 49 4.71 14.40 -8.40
N LYS A 50 5.74 14.38 -7.55
CA LYS A 50 6.85 15.33 -7.57
C LYS A 50 8.07 14.87 -8.39
N GLU A 51 8.04 13.65 -8.91
CA GLU A 51 9.15 13.07 -9.65
C GLU A 51 9.07 13.35 -11.17
N SER A 52 10.22 13.32 -11.85
CA SER A 52 10.23 13.30 -13.32
C SER A 52 9.84 11.92 -13.84
N ASP A 53 9.36 11.83 -15.08
CA ASP A 53 8.97 10.54 -15.69
C ASP A 53 10.13 9.54 -15.74
N GLY A 54 11.37 9.99 -15.97
CA GLY A 54 12.55 9.14 -15.93
C GLY A 54 12.78 8.53 -14.54
N ARG A 55 12.55 9.31 -13.47
CA ARG A 55 12.67 8.86 -12.09
C ARG A 55 11.53 7.92 -11.68
N ARG A 56 10.30 8.22 -12.09
CA ARG A 56 9.13 7.33 -11.91
C ARG A 56 9.38 5.96 -12.54
N LYS A 57 9.88 5.92 -13.78
CA LYS A 57 10.25 4.66 -14.46
C LYS A 57 11.36 3.91 -13.75
N LYS A 58 12.41 4.61 -13.28
CA LYS A 58 13.50 3.99 -12.52
C LYS A 58 13.00 3.37 -11.22
N LEU A 59 12.13 4.06 -10.48
CA LEU A 59 11.50 3.54 -9.28
C LEU A 59 10.64 2.31 -9.59
N MET A 60 9.78 2.39 -10.60
CA MET A 60 8.93 1.25 -10.96
C MET A 60 9.72 0.04 -11.43
N ALA A 61 10.80 0.24 -12.19
CA ALA A 61 11.68 -0.85 -12.59
C ALA A 61 12.30 -1.55 -11.37
N ALA A 62 12.74 -0.80 -10.37
CA ALA A 62 13.28 -1.36 -9.14
C ALA A 62 12.22 -2.13 -8.32
N ILE A 63 10.99 -1.58 -8.22
CA ILE A 63 9.87 -2.26 -7.55
C ILE A 63 9.53 -3.57 -8.26
N CYS A 64 9.36 -3.55 -9.59
CA CYS A 64 9.04 -4.77 -10.34
C CYS A 64 10.16 -5.82 -10.26
N ALA A 65 11.43 -5.40 -10.28
CA ALA A 65 12.57 -6.31 -10.16
C ALA A 65 12.69 -6.95 -8.76
N SER A 66 12.13 -6.32 -7.73
CA SER A 66 12.14 -6.86 -6.36
C SER A 66 11.15 -8.00 -6.11
N GLY A 67 10.27 -8.31 -7.07
CA GLY A 67 9.28 -9.39 -6.96
C GLY A 67 8.06 -9.07 -6.09
N VAL A 68 7.93 -7.81 -5.63
CA VAL A 68 6.77 -7.34 -4.87
C VAL A 68 5.47 -7.64 -5.60
N GLN A 69 4.46 -8.04 -4.83
CA GLN A 69 3.09 -8.18 -5.29
C GLN A 69 2.20 -7.14 -4.59
N ALA A 70 1.24 -6.60 -5.31
CA ALA A 70 0.27 -5.66 -4.78
C ALA A 70 -1.16 -6.03 -5.18
N THR A 71 -2.12 -5.75 -4.30
CA THR A 71 -3.54 -5.87 -4.58
C THR A 71 -4.18 -4.49 -4.60
N ILE A 72 -4.92 -4.20 -5.67
CA ILE A 72 -5.68 -2.97 -5.87
C ILE A 72 -7.12 -3.26 -5.49
N TYR A 73 -7.60 -2.63 -4.42
CA TYR A 73 -9.00 -2.66 -4.00
C TYR A 73 -9.70 -1.43 -4.55
N ASP A 74 -10.52 -1.63 -5.58
CA ASP A 74 -11.16 -0.56 -6.35
C ASP A 74 -12.63 -0.41 -5.95
N ALA A 75 -12.95 0.63 -5.18
CA ALA A 75 -14.32 1.00 -4.82
C ALA A 75 -14.98 1.88 -5.91
N ALA A 76 -14.24 2.22 -6.97
CA ALA A 76 -14.64 3.12 -8.04
C ALA A 76 -15.30 4.39 -7.49
N ARG A 77 -16.46 4.78 -8.05
CA ARG A 77 -17.30 5.88 -7.56
C ARG A 77 -18.57 5.37 -6.86
N ARG A 78 -18.54 4.15 -6.32
CA ARG A 78 -19.72 3.48 -5.77
C ARG A 78 -20.14 4.03 -4.40
N TYR A 79 -19.21 4.65 -3.67
CA TYR A 79 -19.43 5.11 -2.31
C TYR A 79 -18.80 6.49 -2.06
N GLY A 80 -19.23 7.16 -0.99
CA GLY A 80 -18.48 8.27 -0.41
C GLY A 80 -17.16 7.79 0.22
N GLU A 81 -16.16 8.68 0.31
CA GLU A 81 -14.78 8.33 0.65
C GLU A 81 -14.64 7.49 1.94
N ALA A 82 -15.33 7.87 3.01
CA ALA A 82 -15.24 7.14 4.28
C ALA A 82 -15.73 5.68 4.17
N VAL A 83 -16.81 5.45 3.42
CA VAL A 83 -17.36 4.11 3.19
C VAL A 83 -16.48 3.32 2.23
N ALA A 84 -15.99 3.96 1.17
CA ALA A 84 -15.06 3.34 0.24
C ALA A 84 -13.77 2.88 0.94
N ARG A 85 -13.19 3.73 1.79
CA ARG A 85 -12.02 3.38 2.62
C ARG A 85 -12.28 2.16 3.50
N THR A 86 -13.43 2.16 4.18
CA THR A 86 -13.83 1.05 5.05
C THR A 86 -13.98 -0.26 4.25
N LYS A 87 -14.58 -0.21 3.06
CA LYS A 87 -14.72 -1.36 2.15
C LYS A 87 -13.38 -1.89 1.65
N CYS A 88 -12.51 -1.00 1.20
CA CYS A 88 -11.15 -1.36 0.77
C CYS A 88 -10.34 -1.98 1.91
N LEU A 89 -10.34 -1.37 3.10
CA LEU A 89 -9.64 -1.91 4.27
C LEU A 89 -10.23 -3.25 4.70
N GLN A 90 -11.56 -3.44 4.63
CA GLN A 90 -12.16 -4.75 4.87
C GLN A 90 -11.62 -5.80 3.90
N GLY A 91 -11.54 -5.48 2.61
CA GLY A 91 -10.95 -6.37 1.61
C GLY A 91 -9.50 -6.75 1.94
N VAL A 92 -8.70 -5.81 2.45
CA VAL A 92 -7.33 -6.12 2.94
C VAL A 92 -7.36 -7.12 4.08
N ILE A 93 -8.26 -6.94 5.06
CA ILE A 93 -8.37 -7.85 6.21
C ILE A 93 -8.84 -9.25 5.76
N ASP A 94 -9.81 -9.32 4.85
CA ASP A 94 -10.35 -10.57 4.31
C ASP A 94 -9.28 -11.41 3.58
N ASP A 95 -8.28 -10.74 2.99
CA ASP A 95 -7.14 -11.37 2.29
C ASP A 95 -5.98 -11.80 3.19
N ILE A 96 -6.01 -11.44 4.49
CA ILE A 96 -4.99 -11.89 5.44
C ILE A 96 -5.27 -13.34 5.83
N ALA A 97 -4.38 -14.24 5.41
CA ALA A 97 -4.44 -15.64 5.80
C ALA A 97 -4.19 -15.81 7.31
N ALA A 98 -5.03 -16.61 7.96
CA ALA A 98 -4.85 -16.96 9.37
C ALA A 98 -3.51 -17.68 9.62
N GLY A 99 -2.93 -17.49 10.80
CA GLY A 99 -1.72 -18.18 11.26
C GLY A 99 -0.39 -17.60 10.77
N GLN A 100 -0.38 -16.61 9.86
CA GLN A 100 0.83 -15.87 9.50
C GLN A 100 0.89 -14.53 10.24
N PRO A 101 1.94 -14.27 11.08
CA PRO A 101 2.15 -12.96 11.68
C PRO A 101 2.22 -11.88 10.60
N THR A 102 1.40 -10.85 10.73
CA THR A 102 1.21 -9.80 9.72
C THR A 102 1.27 -8.43 10.38
N LEU A 103 2.11 -7.54 9.83
CA LEU A 103 2.13 -6.11 10.14
C LEU A 103 1.49 -5.34 8.98
N LEU A 104 0.36 -4.68 9.25
CA LEU A 104 -0.31 -3.76 8.33
C LEU A 104 0.12 -2.33 8.64
N VAL A 105 0.72 -1.64 7.67
CA VAL A 105 1.20 -0.26 7.81
C VAL A 105 0.41 0.65 6.88
N LEU A 106 -0.26 1.63 7.47
CA LEU A 106 -1.02 2.65 6.75
C LEU A 106 -0.28 3.99 6.77
N GLU A 107 -0.40 4.76 5.70
CA GLU A 107 -0.08 6.19 5.77
C GLU A 107 -1.03 6.89 6.77
N GLN A 108 -0.45 7.68 7.67
CA GLN A 108 -1.18 8.42 8.68
C GLN A 108 -1.72 9.75 8.14
N ASP A 109 -3.05 9.83 8.07
CA ASP A 109 -3.82 11.06 7.97
C ASP A 109 -4.55 11.31 9.31
N ASP A 110 -4.27 12.45 9.95
CA ASP A 110 -4.80 12.77 11.28
C ASP A 110 -6.32 12.96 11.29
N SER A 111 -6.92 13.29 10.14
CA SER A 111 -8.36 13.47 10.03
C SER A 111 -9.12 12.14 10.09
N ILE A 112 -8.47 11.03 9.76
CA ILE A 112 -9.12 9.70 9.66
C ILE A 112 -8.48 8.63 10.55
N VAL A 113 -7.30 8.84 11.12
CA VAL A 113 -6.58 7.84 11.93
C VAL A 113 -7.41 7.23 13.07
N GLN A 114 -8.27 8.03 13.70
CA GLN A 114 -9.14 7.53 14.78
C GLN A 114 -10.27 6.65 14.25
N HIS A 115 -10.77 6.96 13.05
CA HIS A 115 -11.75 6.11 12.36
C HIS A 115 -11.12 4.78 11.98
N ASP A 116 -9.95 4.80 11.35
CA ASP A 116 -9.22 3.60 10.94
C ASP A 116 -8.90 2.69 12.12
N ARG A 117 -8.41 3.24 13.23
CA ARG A 117 -8.10 2.46 14.43
C ARG A 117 -9.32 1.74 15.00
N ARG A 118 -10.48 2.43 15.05
CA ARG A 118 -11.73 1.81 15.53
C ARG A 118 -12.19 0.71 14.59
N PHE A 119 -12.15 0.97 13.28
CA PHE A 119 -12.54 0.00 12.27
C PHE A 119 -11.64 -1.23 12.30
N LEU A 120 -10.32 -1.06 12.21
CA LEU A 120 -9.34 -2.15 12.20
C LEU A 120 -9.42 -2.99 13.48
N TYR A 121 -9.62 -2.35 14.64
CA TYR A 121 -9.81 -3.07 15.90
C TYR A 121 -11.00 -4.03 15.84
N ALA A 122 -12.14 -3.57 15.33
CA ALA A 122 -13.34 -4.38 15.21
C ALA A 122 -13.19 -5.48 14.16
N SER A 123 -12.72 -5.13 12.95
CA SER A 123 -12.62 -6.07 11.82
C SER A 123 -11.59 -7.17 12.05
N VAL A 124 -10.42 -6.85 12.61
CA VAL A 124 -9.38 -7.85 12.92
C VAL A 124 -9.89 -8.89 13.92
N ARG A 125 -10.65 -8.46 14.94
CA ARG A 125 -11.25 -9.37 15.93
C ARG A 125 -12.39 -10.19 15.34
N ALA A 126 -13.25 -9.56 14.53
CA ALA A 126 -14.34 -10.27 13.85
C ALA A 126 -13.80 -11.37 12.92
N ALA A 127 -12.63 -11.16 12.31
CA ALA A 127 -11.94 -12.14 11.49
C ALA A 127 -11.12 -13.18 12.31
N GLY A 128 -11.06 -13.07 13.64
CA GLY A 128 -10.25 -13.96 14.49
C GLY A 128 -8.73 -13.78 14.31
N LEU A 129 -8.29 -12.62 13.84
CA LEU A 129 -6.89 -12.34 13.48
C LEU A 129 -6.10 -11.57 14.55
N GLN A 130 -6.71 -11.29 15.71
CA GLN A 130 -6.13 -10.41 16.74
C GLN A 130 -4.75 -10.85 17.28
N ASP A 131 -4.45 -12.14 17.24
CA ASP A 131 -3.20 -12.70 17.75
C ASP A 131 -2.09 -12.73 16.69
N HIS A 132 -2.43 -12.42 15.43
CA HIS A 132 -1.51 -12.51 14.29
C HIS A 132 -1.35 -11.18 13.54
N VAL A 133 -2.33 -10.28 13.60
CA VAL A 133 -2.32 -9.01 12.87
C VAL A 133 -2.07 -7.86 13.82
N ARG A 134 -1.02 -7.11 13.53
CA ARG A 134 -0.77 -5.77 14.09
C ARG A 134 -0.97 -4.74 13.01
N TYR A 135 -1.47 -3.57 13.39
CA TYR A 135 -1.59 -2.44 12.47
C TYR A 135 -0.97 -1.17 13.06
N GLU A 136 -0.26 -0.42 12.20
CA GLU A 136 0.46 0.78 12.56
C GLU A 136 0.17 1.90 11.55
N HIS A 137 0.17 3.14 12.03
CA HIS A 137 0.02 4.32 11.18
C HIS A 137 1.33 5.08 11.22
N HIS A 138 1.92 5.31 10.05
CA HIS A 138 3.20 5.99 9.89
C HIS A 138 3.04 7.19 8.99
N ARG A 139 3.78 8.26 9.24
CA ARG A 139 3.84 9.38 8.29
C ARG A 139 4.57 8.90 7.04
N ALA A 140 4.20 9.40 5.87
CA ALA A 140 4.88 9.06 4.61
C ALA A 140 6.41 9.26 4.64
N LYS A 141 6.91 10.18 5.48
CA LYS A 141 8.34 10.45 5.64
C LYS A 141 9.05 9.54 6.64
N SER A 142 8.32 8.83 7.50
CA SER A 142 8.90 7.99 8.56
C SER A 142 9.00 6.51 8.15
N GLU A 143 8.19 6.06 7.20
CA GLU A 143 8.27 4.70 6.65
C GLU A 143 8.45 4.76 5.14
N LEU A 144 9.63 4.34 4.67
CA LEU A 144 10.02 4.43 3.27
C LEU A 144 9.22 3.48 2.38
N LEU A 145 8.79 2.34 2.92
CA LEU A 145 8.08 1.34 2.11
C LEU A 145 6.63 1.75 1.78
N LEU A 146 6.10 2.81 2.41
CA LEU A 146 4.87 3.47 1.95
C LEU A 146 5.00 4.07 0.54
N THR A 147 6.23 4.29 0.03
CA THR A 147 6.45 4.67 -1.37
C THR A 147 5.99 3.60 -2.36
N VAL A 148 5.97 2.33 -1.99
CA VAL A 148 5.58 1.24 -2.90
C VAL A 148 4.09 1.31 -3.27
N PRO A 149 3.14 1.33 -2.31
CA PRO A 149 1.73 1.49 -2.65
C PRO A 149 1.43 2.89 -3.26
N ASP A 150 2.11 3.98 -2.86
CA ASP A 150 2.01 5.31 -3.54
C ASP A 150 2.37 5.19 -5.02
N ALA A 151 3.47 4.49 -5.33
CA ALA A 151 3.93 4.29 -6.69
C ALA A 151 2.92 3.52 -7.56
N VAL A 152 2.40 2.42 -7.03
CA VAL A 152 1.41 1.60 -7.72
C VAL A 152 0.07 2.34 -7.85
N ALA A 153 -0.39 3.03 -6.80
CA ALA A 153 -1.62 3.82 -6.82
C ALA A 153 -1.54 4.94 -7.87
N TRP A 154 -0.40 5.64 -7.94
CA TRP A 154 -0.15 6.67 -8.95
C TRP A 154 -0.15 6.10 -10.36
N CYS A 155 0.54 4.98 -10.60
CA CYS A 155 0.56 4.32 -11.92
C CYS A 155 -0.84 3.86 -12.34
N TRP A 156 -1.62 3.32 -11.39
CA TRP A 156 -3.01 2.93 -11.61
C TRP A 156 -3.87 4.13 -12.03
N ALA A 157 -3.80 5.24 -11.28
CA ALA A 157 -4.57 6.46 -11.54
C ALA A 157 -4.17 7.13 -12.86
N ARG A 158 -2.87 7.16 -13.18
CA ARG A 158 -2.36 7.76 -14.42
C ARG A 158 -2.81 7.00 -15.67
N GLY A 159 -2.90 5.68 -15.60
CA GLY A 159 -3.36 4.84 -16.70
C GLY A 159 -2.36 4.71 -17.85
N GLY A 160 -2.83 4.22 -19.00
CA GLY A 160 -2.01 4.05 -20.21
C GLY A 160 -0.78 3.17 -19.97
N SER A 161 0.37 3.60 -20.48
CA SER A 161 1.63 2.88 -20.32
C SER A 161 2.06 2.70 -18.85
N TRP A 162 1.62 3.57 -17.94
CA TRP A 162 1.92 3.44 -16.51
C TRP A 162 1.18 2.29 -15.86
N ARG A 163 -0.07 2.03 -16.29
CA ARG A 163 -0.84 0.88 -15.80
C ARG A 163 -0.27 -0.43 -16.34
N GLU A 164 0.25 -0.43 -17.56
CA GLU A 164 0.93 -1.62 -18.11
C GLU A 164 2.19 -1.99 -17.32
N LEU A 165 2.96 -1.00 -16.83
CA LEU A 165 4.17 -1.25 -16.03
C LEU A 165 3.91 -2.02 -14.72
N ILE A 166 2.72 -1.87 -14.14
CA ILE A 166 2.36 -2.51 -12.86
C ILE A 166 1.56 -3.80 -13.06
N ARG A 167 1.18 -4.13 -14.30
CA ARG A 167 0.25 -5.23 -14.59
C ARG A 167 0.75 -6.58 -14.10
N SER A 168 2.04 -6.86 -14.22
CA SER A 168 2.64 -8.13 -13.80
C SER A 168 2.75 -8.30 -12.27
N ILE A 169 2.63 -7.21 -11.51
CA ILE A 169 2.78 -7.21 -10.05
C ILE A 169 1.47 -6.88 -9.33
N THR A 170 0.36 -6.69 -10.05
CA THR A 170 -0.91 -6.26 -9.48
C THR A 170 -2.04 -7.25 -9.71
N THR A 171 -2.80 -7.52 -8.66
CA THR A 171 -4.13 -8.14 -8.73
C THR A 171 -5.18 -7.08 -8.43
N ILE A 172 -6.31 -7.08 -9.14
CA ILE A 172 -7.38 -6.09 -8.95
C ILE A 172 -8.60 -6.78 -8.35
N LYS A 173 -9.19 -6.15 -7.33
CA LYS A 173 -10.43 -6.58 -6.68
C LYS A 173 -11.40 -5.41 -6.59
N GLU A 174 -12.59 -5.57 -7.13
CA GLU A 174 -13.67 -4.62 -6.92
C GLU A 174 -14.31 -4.84 -5.55
N VAL A 175 -14.45 -3.79 -4.74
CA VAL A 175 -14.96 -3.85 -3.34
C VAL A 175 -16.16 -2.99 -3.06
#